data_AF-A0A819IX84-F1
#
_entry.id   AF-A0A819IX84-F1
#
_cell.length_a   1.000
_cell.length_b   1.000
_cell.length_c   1.000
_cell.angle_alpha   90.00
_cell.angle_beta   90.00
_cell.angle_gamma   90.00
#
_symmetry.space_group_name_H-M   'P 1'
#
loop_
_entity.id
_entity.type
_entity.pdbx_description
1 polymer ?
#
loop_
_entity_poly.entity_id
_entity_poly.type
_entity_poly.pdbx_seq_one_letter_code
_entity_poly.pdbx_strand_id
1 'polypeptide(L)'
;MMNNNRSFLIFLFYCLTLGIVHLLPTFETNQLQHSQSNVDPILIEVSWNTHDYDLHTIPTLQVVANPLLARQFSPIYKEIFANLKQLNAEYTRYAVWFPYPKLAVAELDPPSGIFQCGNVGENFSVNLSCEQNGGVISQVDFASYGTSAGACGQMQQGTCHAANSSDIVKKACLGKQSCSVPSTFELFGDPCFGTVKRLLIQIQCNPPQNNTYYNFNYLDTMLQDFLDATDGHSRIISYCTQPNWLFKQNKPHIYPDNATFTDWGYQTGTELVDDTMHALGDYYGRLVAWYTRGGFIDEYGRKHTSNYDYNWDYTEIFNEVESEHSMNVEFYTRAYDAVIQGIRRHTNNYDMKYVGMALAYHNEFDWYRYFLNHSNHAPDIPLDMISYHFYAGANSRTDPTAWESFFSQLDGFTFEVEQIEEIRKILSPQTRTTIDELGIILPDDNTPGAPQFPMVYWNAAAALYAYAWARISRQGIDVVGHSQLVGYPELPDLQLQPQFPSVALLNWTTGEGTAKYWTSKLLIETVDIGNDQAVVTETTDLQGQNIFSQAFIGKNGRRWVLIINKRYGNIDVFLPGCTGGRMQIINEASGFGPATEVTLELSRITLSAFAVAVIHMPPDNRN
;
A
#
# COMPACT_ATOMS: atom_id res chain seq x y z
N MET A 1 41.92 27.36 7.36
CA MET A 1 42.86 26.40 7.98
C MET A 1 42.10 25.09 8.19
N MET A 2 42.65 24.02 7.61
CA MET A 2 42.43 22.56 7.81
C MET A 2 40.97 22.04 7.76
N ASN A 3 40.52 21.34 6.71
CA ASN A 3 40.86 19.99 6.20
C ASN A 3 40.56 18.83 7.15
N ASN A 4 39.72 17.88 6.70
CA ASN A 4 40.24 16.58 6.27
C ASN A 4 39.29 15.85 5.31
N ASN A 5 39.65 15.90 4.03
CA ASN A 5 39.35 14.91 3.00
C ASN A 5 40.64 14.09 2.78
N ARG A 6 40.56 12.76 2.69
CA ARG A 6 41.63 11.93 2.13
C ARG A 6 41.07 10.72 1.38
N SER A 7 41.19 10.79 0.05
CA SER A 7 41.38 9.64 -0.83
C SER A 7 42.89 9.38 -1.00
N PHE A 8 43.31 8.14 -1.31
CA PHE A 8 44.44 7.74 -2.19
C PHE A 8 44.41 6.18 -2.27
N LEU A 9 44.13 5.54 -3.42
CA LEU A 9 45.04 5.07 -4.52
C LEU A 9 46.03 3.97 -4.03
N ILE A 10 46.50 2.95 -4.77
CA ILE A 10 47.24 2.85 -6.07
C ILE A 10 47.19 1.31 -6.48
N PHE A 11 47.16 0.79 -7.72
CA PHE A 11 48.23 0.78 -8.74
C PHE A 11 47.80 0.28 -10.13
N LEU A 12 48.45 0.88 -11.13
CA LEU A 12 48.37 0.72 -12.58
C LEU A 12 49.82 0.60 -13.10
N PHE A 13 50.08 -0.21 -14.13
CA PHE A 13 51.23 -0.06 -15.07
C PHE A 13 50.84 -0.77 -16.39
N TYR A 14 50.54 -0.07 -17.50
CA TYR A 14 51.43 0.41 -18.60
C TYR A 14 52.20 -0.74 -19.31
N CYS A 15 52.34 -0.84 -20.65
CA CYS A 15 52.23 0.11 -21.76
C CYS A 15 52.28 -0.64 -23.13
N LEU A 16 52.03 0.13 -24.19
CA LEU A 16 52.59 0.06 -25.56
C LEU A 16 51.85 -0.66 -26.71
N THR A 17 51.65 0.20 -27.72
CA THR A 17 51.12 0.08 -29.07
C THR A 17 51.97 -0.77 -30.01
N LEU A 18 51.32 -1.45 -30.96
CA LEU A 18 51.86 -1.72 -32.30
C LEU A 18 50.68 -1.87 -33.28
N GLY A 19 50.66 -1.01 -34.30
CA GLY A 19 49.75 -1.13 -35.44
C GLY A 19 50.31 -2.10 -36.47
N ILE A 20 49.45 -2.97 -37.00
CA ILE A 20 49.66 -3.67 -38.27
C ILE A 20 48.31 -3.73 -38.99
N VAL A 21 48.31 -3.16 -40.19
CA VAL A 21 47.26 -3.23 -41.22
C VAL A 21 47.21 -4.65 -41.76
N HIS A 22 46.05 -5.32 -41.67
CA HIS A 22 45.76 -6.48 -42.51
C HIS A 22 44.28 -6.53 -42.91
N LEU A 23 44.08 -6.29 -44.22
CA LEU A 23 43.26 -7.06 -45.16
C LEU A 23 41.95 -7.65 -44.65
N LEU A 24 40.85 -7.03 -45.08
CA LEU A 24 39.51 -7.59 -45.11
C LEU A 24 39.47 -8.88 -45.96
N PRO A 25 38.81 -9.94 -45.47
CA PRO A 25 38.06 -10.86 -46.31
C PRO A 25 36.56 -10.72 -46.03
N THR A 26 35.82 -10.69 -47.12
CA THR A 26 34.36 -10.82 -47.18
C THR A 26 33.89 -12.04 -46.41
N PHE A 27 33.08 -11.84 -45.37
CA PHE A 27 32.35 -12.94 -44.72
C PHE A 27 31.05 -13.22 -45.48
N GLU A 28 31.01 -14.40 -46.09
CA GLU A 28 29.78 -15.05 -46.54
C GLU A 28 28.83 -15.25 -45.36
N THR A 29 27.54 -15.02 -45.62
CA THR A 29 26.42 -15.26 -44.70
C THR A 29 26.24 -16.75 -44.45
N ASN A 30 26.95 -17.29 -43.46
CA ASN A 30 26.54 -18.55 -42.84
C ASN A 30 25.39 -18.25 -41.87
N GLN A 31 24.18 -18.68 -42.24
CA GLN A 31 23.06 -18.78 -41.33
C GLN A 31 23.47 -19.66 -40.15
N LEU A 32 23.71 -19.04 -38.99
CA LEU A 32 23.75 -19.73 -37.71
C LEU A 32 22.32 -20.21 -37.42
N GLN A 33 22.06 -21.46 -37.80
CA GLN A 33 21.00 -22.26 -37.19
C GLN A 33 21.21 -22.20 -35.67
N HIS A 34 20.28 -21.56 -34.96
CA HIS A 34 20.19 -21.70 -33.51
C HIS A 34 19.98 -23.18 -33.20
N SER A 35 21.03 -23.85 -32.74
CA SER A 35 20.92 -25.15 -32.11
C SER A 35 20.11 -24.97 -30.84
N GLN A 36 18.83 -25.36 -30.88
CA GLN A 36 18.08 -25.68 -29.67
C GLN A 36 18.88 -26.77 -28.94
N SER A 37 19.52 -26.42 -27.84
CA SER A 37 20.05 -27.41 -26.91
C SER A 37 18.88 -28.30 -26.47
N ASN A 38 18.94 -29.58 -26.82
CA ASN A 38 18.08 -30.63 -26.27
C ASN A 38 18.42 -30.79 -24.77
N VAL A 39 17.95 -29.86 -23.95
CA VAL A 39 17.86 -30.06 -22.50
C VAL A 39 16.61 -30.91 -22.28
N ASP A 40 16.76 -32.02 -21.56
CA ASP A 40 15.60 -32.85 -21.20
C ASP A 40 14.59 -31.99 -20.43
N PRO A 41 13.27 -32.13 -20.70
CA PRO A 41 12.26 -31.34 -20.00
C PRO A 41 12.30 -31.62 -18.50
N ILE A 42 12.04 -30.61 -17.68
CA ILE A 42 11.94 -30.78 -16.24
C ILE A 42 10.72 -31.65 -15.95
N LEU A 43 10.93 -32.82 -15.36
CA LEU A 43 9.87 -33.74 -14.97
C LEU A 43 9.21 -33.24 -13.68
N ILE A 44 7.88 -33.20 -13.66
CA ILE A 44 7.07 -32.93 -12.47
C ILE A 44 6.34 -34.22 -12.10
N GLU A 45 6.69 -34.81 -10.96
CA GLU A 45 6.05 -36.01 -10.43
C GLU A 45 5.06 -35.63 -9.32
N VAL A 46 3.81 -36.09 -9.46
CA VAL A 46 2.73 -35.79 -8.50
C VAL A 46 2.26 -37.06 -7.83
N SER A 47 2.33 -37.09 -6.51
CA SER A 47 1.85 -38.20 -5.67
C SER A 47 0.41 -37.97 -5.23
N TRP A 48 -0.56 -38.16 -6.13
CA TRP A 48 -1.99 -37.87 -5.91
C TRP A 48 -2.66 -38.60 -4.71
N ASN A 49 -2.01 -39.62 -4.13
CA ASN A 49 -2.54 -40.32 -2.95
C ASN A 49 -1.90 -39.87 -1.64
N THR A 50 -1.15 -38.77 -1.65
CA THR A 50 -0.47 -38.20 -0.48
C THR A 50 -1.17 -36.94 0.00
N HIS A 51 -0.94 -36.60 1.25
CA HIS A 51 -1.31 -35.32 1.84
C HIS A 51 -0.04 -34.59 2.23
N ASP A 52 0.07 -33.30 1.88
CA ASP A 52 1.18 -32.45 2.25
C ASP A 52 0.74 -31.39 3.27
N TYR A 53 -0.25 -30.57 2.93
CA TYR A 53 -0.90 -29.63 3.84
C TYR A 53 -2.29 -29.23 3.34
N ASP A 54 -3.17 -28.78 4.24
CA ASP A 54 -4.47 -28.23 3.89
C ASP A 54 -4.34 -26.77 3.43
N LEU A 55 -4.96 -26.40 2.31
CA LEU A 55 -4.86 -25.05 1.78
C LEU A 55 -5.85 -24.11 2.49
N HIS A 56 -5.31 -23.20 3.28
CA HIS A 56 -6.08 -22.17 3.99
C HIS A 56 -5.73 -20.72 3.60
N THR A 57 -4.63 -20.53 2.86
CA THR A 57 -4.10 -19.20 2.54
C THR A 57 -4.88 -18.52 1.43
N ILE A 58 -5.49 -17.39 1.76
CA ILE A 58 -6.34 -16.62 0.86
C ILE A 58 -5.45 -15.65 0.05
N PRO A 59 -5.44 -15.75 -1.30
CA PRO A 59 -4.84 -14.71 -2.14
C PRO A 59 -5.74 -13.47 -2.18
N THR A 60 -5.17 -12.30 -1.97
CA THR A 60 -5.90 -11.01 -1.97
C THR A 60 -5.02 -9.85 -2.42
N LEU A 61 -5.46 -8.62 -2.17
CA LEU A 61 -4.72 -7.40 -2.51
C LEU A 61 -4.98 -6.26 -1.53
N GLN A 62 -4.13 -5.25 -1.64
CA GLN A 62 -4.27 -3.96 -0.99
C GLN A 62 -4.65 -2.87 -1.99
N VAL A 63 -5.46 -1.92 -1.54
CA VAL A 63 -5.88 -0.70 -2.22
C VAL A 63 -5.41 0.48 -1.37
N VAL A 64 -4.37 1.20 -1.80
CA VAL A 64 -3.85 2.35 -1.04
C VAL A 64 -4.44 3.66 -1.56
N ALA A 65 -4.96 4.48 -0.66
CA ALA A 65 -5.51 5.80 -0.95
C ALA A 65 -4.50 6.68 -1.70
N ASN A 66 -4.87 7.08 -2.91
CA ASN A 66 -4.08 7.97 -3.75
C ASN A 66 -5.01 8.73 -4.72
N PRO A 67 -4.53 9.81 -5.37
CA PRO A 67 -5.33 10.60 -6.30
C PRO A 67 -6.05 9.82 -7.42
N LEU A 68 -5.49 8.71 -7.94
CA LEU A 68 -6.16 7.92 -8.97
C LEU A 68 -7.37 7.12 -8.47
N LEU A 69 -7.57 6.99 -7.16
CA LEU A 69 -8.80 6.43 -6.59
C LEU A 69 -9.90 7.47 -6.39
N ALA A 70 -9.55 8.76 -6.35
CA ALA A 70 -10.48 9.83 -6.03
C ALA A 70 -11.28 10.28 -7.26
N ARG A 71 -12.62 10.32 -7.12
CA ARG A 71 -13.57 10.76 -8.17
C ARG A 71 -13.25 12.14 -8.77
N GLN A 72 -12.61 13.00 -7.97
CA GLN A 72 -12.31 14.39 -8.30
C GLN A 72 -11.09 14.54 -9.22
N PHE A 73 -10.17 13.56 -9.19
CA PHE A 73 -8.88 13.67 -9.89
C PHE A 73 -8.69 12.59 -10.96
N SER A 74 -9.30 11.42 -10.77
CA SER A 74 -9.07 10.26 -11.61
C SER A 74 -10.05 10.17 -12.77
N PRO A 75 -9.56 10.06 -14.03
CA PRO A 75 -10.42 9.74 -15.17
C PRO A 75 -10.86 8.26 -15.20
N ILE A 76 -10.22 7.39 -14.41
CA ILE A 76 -10.40 5.93 -14.48
C ILE A 76 -10.88 5.28 -13.16
N TYR A 77 -11.35 6.06 -12.18
CA TYR A 77 -11.77 5.49 -10.89
C TYR A 77 -12.86 4.42 -11.06
N LYS A 78 -13.77 4.58 -12.02
CA LYS A 78 -14.85 3.62 -12.27
C LYS A 78 -14.30 2.28 -12.74
N GLU A 79 -13.34 2.30 -13.66
CA GLU A 79 -12.66 1.13 -14.19
C GLU A 79 -11.86 0.44 -13.09
N ILE A 80 -11.18 1.21 -12.22
CA ILE A 80 -10.44 0.67 -11.07
C ILE A 80 -11.36 -0.11 -10.14
N PHE A 81 -12.45 0.50 -9.66
CA PHE A 81 -13.37 -0.15 -8.74
C PHE A 81 -14.22 -1.25 -9.40
N ALA A 82 -14.49 -1.15 -10.71
CA ALA A 82 -15.10 -2.24 -11.47
C ALA A 82 -14.19 -3.48 -11.55
N ASN A 83 -12.88 -3.29 -11.76
CA ASN A 83 -11.92 -4.39 -11.71
C ASN A 83 -11.77 -4.96 -10.31
N LEU A 84 -11.74 -4.11 -9.26
CA LEU A 84 -11.72 -4.59 -7.88
C LEU A 84 -12.92 -5.49 -7.59
N LYS A 85 -14.13 -5.06 -7.98
CA LYS A 85 -15.34 -5.85 -7.83
C LYS A 85 -15.30 -7.16 -8.61
N GLN A 86 -14.76 -7.14 -9.83
CA GLN A 86 -14.60 -8.34 -10.64
C GLN A 86 -13.55 -9.32 -10.12
N LEU A 87 -12.62 -8.86 -9.28
CA LEU A 87 -11.61 -9.72 -8.67
C LEU A 87 -12.21 -10.58 -7.54
N ASN A 88 -13.29 -10.10 -6.90
CA ASN A 88 -14.10 -10.88 -5.95
C ASN A 88 -13.24 -11.50 -4.82
N ALA A 89 -12.29 -10.71 -4.31
CA ALA A 89 -11.31 -11.16 -3.32
C ALA A 89 -11.81 -10.96 -1.88
N GLU A 90 -11.66 -12.00 -1.06
CA GLU A 90 -11.83 -11.89 0.40
C GLU A 90 -10.63 -11.18 1.04
N TYR A 91 -10.87 -10.52 2.18
CA TYR A 91 -9.85 -9.79 2.95
C TYR A 91 -9.13 -8.70 2.17
N THR A 92 -9.77 -8.13 1.14
CA THR A 92 -9.20 -6.98 0.42
C THR A 92 -8.92 -5.87 1.44
N ARG A 93 -7.71 -5.33 1.40
CA ARG A 93 -7.25 -4.29 2.33
C ARG A 93 -7.41 -2.90 1.73
N TYR A 94 -7.99 -1.96 2.48
CA TYR A 94 -7.96 -0.53 2.15
C TYR A 94 -6.98 0.18 3.08
N ALA A 95 -5.95 0.82 2.54
CA ALA A 95 -4.93 1.49 3.34
C ALA A 95 -4.92 3.00 3.06
N VAL A 96 -5.07 3.79 4.11
CA VAL A 96 -5.12 5.25 4.03
C VAL A 96 -3.77 5.80 4.49
N TRP A 97 -2.91 6.13 3.53
CA TRP A 97 -1.47 6.31 3.74
C TRP A 97 -1.01 7.77 3.73
N PHE A 98 0.06 8.07 4.48
CA PHE A 98 0.43 9.42 4.90
C PHE A 98 0.87 10.42 3.82
N PRO A 99 1.45 10.04 2.66
CA PRO A 99 1.99 11.05 1.76
C PRO A 99 0.88 11.90 1.15
N TYR A 100 -0.39 11.49 1.20
CA TYR A 100 -1.51 12.34 0.79
C TYR A 100 -2.34 12.77 2.02
N PRO A 101 -1.86 13.68 2.87
CA PRO A 101 -2.50 13.97 4.16
C PRO A 101 -3.95 14.45 4.03
N LYS A 102 -4.29 15.19 2.96
CA LYS A 102 -5.66 15.62 2.67
C LYS A 102 -6.60 14.51 2.22
N LEU A 103 -6.04 13.41 1.71
CA LEU A 103 -6.76 12.19 1.35
C LEU A 103 -6.75 11.19 2.50
N ALA A 104 -5.89 11.38 3.50
CA ALA A 104 -5.62 10.39 4.52
C ALA A 104 -6.15 10.72 5.92
N VAL A 105 -6.19 12.00 6.28
CA VAL A 105 -6.44 12.43 7.65
C VAL A 105 -7.70 13.26 7.72
N ALA A 106 -8.68 12.77 8.46
CA ALA A 106 -9.97 13.43 8.61
C ALA A 106 -9.89 14.77 9.37
N GLU A 107 -8.94 14.94 10.30
CA GLU A 107 -8.83 16.14 11.14
C GLU A 107 -7.37 16.61 11.16
N LEU A 108 -6.96 17.40 10.16
CA LEU A 108 -5.59 17.89 10.03
C LEU A 108 -5.23 19.01 11.02
N ASP A 109 -6.23 19.75 11.49
CA ASP A 109 -6.10 20.81 12.48
C ASP A 109 -6.61 20.33 13.84
N PRO A 110 -5.93 20.69 14.95
CA PRO A 110 -6.33 20.24 16.28
C PRO A 110 -7.67 20.85 16.70
N PRO A 111 -8.49 20.10 17.45
CA PRO A 111 -9.62 20.65 18.21
C PRO A 111 -9.18 21.88 19.04
N SER A 112 -9.94 22.98 18.96
CA SER A 112 -9.61 24.24 19.64
C SER A 112 -10.82 24.83 20.34
N GLY A 113 -10.68 25.09 21.65
CA GLY A 113 -11.71 25.70 22.50
C GLY A 113 -11.79 27.23 22.48
N ILE A 114 -10.74 27.88 21.96
CA ILE A 114 -10.49 29.32 22.18
C ILE A 114 -10.35 30.08 20.87
N PHE A 115 -9.77 29.43 19.85
CA PHE A 115 -9.43 30.07 18.59
C PHE A 115 -10.03 29.33 17.39
N GLN A 116 -10.48 30.06 16.38
CA GLN A 116 -10.85 29.52 15.07
C GLN A 116 -9.79 29.88 14.05
N CYS A 117 -9.50 28.94 13.15
CA CYS A 117 -8.41 29.08 12.20
C CYS A 117 -8.87 28.90 10.76
N GLY A 118 -8.11 29.51 9.84
CA GLY A 118 -8.19 29.26 8.42
C GLY A 118 -6.80 29.20 7.82
N ASN A 119 -6.55 28.19 6.99
CA ASN A 119 -5.28 27.96 6.33
C ASN A 119 -5.56 27.56 4.89
N VAL A 120 -5.28 28.46 3.95
CA VAL A 120 -5.51 28.20 2.52
C VAL A 120 -4.38 28.76 1.67
N GLY A 121 -4.04 28.06 0.60
CA GLY A 121 -3.11 28.52 -0.43
C GLY A 121 -3.55 29.78 -1.17
N GLU A 122 -2.68 30.27 -2.03
CA GLU A 122 -2.97 31.37 -2.96
C GLU A 122 -4.19 31.04 -3.85
N ASN A 123 -5.02 32.05 -4.11
CA ASN A 123 -6.27 31.99 -4.87
C ASN A 123 -7.44 31.21 -4.25
N PHE A 124 -7.29 30.75 -3.00
CA PHE A 124 -8.41 30.20 -2.21
C PHE A 124 -8.98 31.24 -1.25
N SER A 125 -10.09 30.94 -0.58
CA SER A 125 -10.70 31.82 0.43
C SER A 125 -10.77 31.15 1.79
N VAL A 126 -10.34 31.87 2.83
CA VAL A 126 -10.59 31.48 4.22
C VAL A 126 -12.02 31.85 4.57
N ASN A 127 -12.78 30.90 5.11
CA ASN A 127 -14.11 31.15 5.67
C ASN A 127 -14.08 30.93 7.18
N LEU A 128 -14.42 31.95 7.96
CA LEU A 128 -14.46 31.91 9.42
C LEU A 128 -15.88 32.20 9.89
N SER A 129 -16.31 31.51 10.95
CA SER A 129 -17.63 31.68 11.54
C SER A 129 -17.60 31.47 13.04
N CYS A 130 -17.95 32.54 13.75
CA CYS A 130 -18.32 32.60 15.16
C CYS A 130 -19.85 32.63 15.35
N GLU A 131 -20.66 32.20 14.38
CA GLU A 131 -22.14 32.33 14.48
C GLU A 131 -22.74 31.51 15.63
N GLN A 132 -22.03 30.49 16.13
CA GLN A 132 -22.52 29.66 17.22
C GLN A 132 -22.76 30.49 18.49
N ASN A 133 -23.84 30.17 19.20
CA ASN A 133 -24.28 30.88 20.40
C ASN A 133 -24.42 32.40 20.21
N GLY A 134 -24.66 32.86 18.98
CA GLY A 134 -24.79 34.28 18.64
C GLY A 134 -23.47 35.05 18.74
N GLY A 135 -22.34 34.35 18.67
CA GLY A 135 -21.02 34.95 18.82
C GLY A 135 -20.60 35.83 17.66
N VAL A 136 -19.54 36.59 17.91
CA VAL A 136 -18.87 37.42 16.92
C VAL A 136 -17.37 37.23 17.01
N ILE A 137 -16.69 37.50 15.92
CA ILE A 137 -15.23 37.55 15.85
C ILE A 137 -14.76 38.75 16.68
N SER A 138 -14.25 38.49 17.88
CA SER A 138 -13.83 39.54 18.83
C SER A 138 -12.38 39.95 18.66
N GLN A 139 -11.54 39.05 18.17
CA GLN A 139 -10.10 39.28 18.01
C GLN A 139 -9.54 38.55 16.79
N VAL A 140 -8.51 39.14 16.17
CA VAL A 140 -7.63 38.49 15.21
C VAL A 140 -6.26 38.37 15.87
N ASP A 141 -5.90 37.17 16.28
CA ASP A 141 -4.64 36.86 16.99
C ASP A 141 -3.47 36.78 16.01
N PHE A 142 -3.73 36.23 14.84
CA PHE A 142 -2.74 36.02 13.79
C PHE A 142 -3.37 36.19 12.42
N ALA A 143 -2.66 36.83 11.51
CA ALA A 143 -3.00 36.88 10.10
C ALA A 143 -1.71 37.08 9.30
N SER A 144 -1.43 36.18 8.36
CA SER A 144 -0.26 36.27 7.50
C SER A 144 -0.58 35.76 6.10
N TYR A 145 -0.44 36.64 5.12
CA TYR A 145 -0.36 36.29 3.70
C TYR A 145 1.12 36.23 3.28
N GLY A 146 1.61 35.03 2.94
CA GLY A 146 3.03 34.81 2.65
C GLY A 146 3.42 33.35 2.78
N THR A 147 4.56 33.07 3.43
CA THR A 147 5.07 31.70 3.65
C THR A 147 4.88 31.22 5.09
N SER A 148 3.83 31.69 5.77
CA SER A 148 3.51 31.28 7.14
C SER A 148 3.14 29.79 7.25
N ALA A 149 3.39 29.22 8.42
CA ALA A 149 3.34 27.80 8.69
C ALA A 149 2.52 27.47 9.93
N GLY A 150 2.00 26.25 9.99
CA GLY A 150 1.50 25.64 11.22
C GLY A 150 0.04 25.30 11.29
N ALA A 151 -0.28 24.60 12.38
CA ALA A 151 -1.63 24.21 12.74
C ALA A 151 -2.30 25.27 13.63
N CYS A 152 -3.62 25.19 13.73
CA CYS A 152 -4.40 26.07 14.60
C CYS A 152 -3.84 26.11 16.04
N GLY A 153 -3.65 27.32 16.60
CA GLY A 153 -3.08 27.51 17.93
C GLY A 153 -1.55 27.55 18.00
N GLN A 154 -0.84 27.15 16.94
CA GLN A 154 0.63 27.17 16.84
C GLN A 154 1.08 27.80 15.51
N MET A 155 0.41 28.84 15.04
CA MET A 155 0.78 29.50 13.78
C MET A 155 2.07 30.31 13.92
N GLN A 156 2.95 30.21 12.91
CA GLN A 156 4.20 30.95 12.83
C GLN A 156 4.28 31.78 11.55
N GLN A 157 4.72 33.03 11.70
CA GLN A 157 4.98 33.91 10.57
C GLN A 157 6.19 33.38 9.77
N GLY A 158 6.05 33.34 8.44
CA GLY A 158 7.13 32.98 7.54
C GLY A 158 8.10 34.14 7.27
N THR A 159 9.18 33.84 6.55
CA THR A 159 10.13 34.85 6.06
C THR A 159 9.53 35.79 5.02
N CYS A 160 8.51 35.33 4.30
CA CYS A 160 7.66 36.17 3.46
C CYS A 160 6.34 36.43 4.16
N HIS A 161 5.97 37.70 4.30
CA HIS A 161 4.76 38.15 4.98
C HIS A 161 4.33 39.53 4.47
N ALA A 162 3.07 39.67 4.07
CA ALA A 162 2.48 40.97 3.75
C ALA A 162 2.12 41.73 5.04
N ALA A 163 2.79 42.84 5.30
CA ALA A 163 2.65 43.61 6.54
C ALA A 163 1.22 44.12 6.83
N ASN A 164 0.38 44.24 5.80
CA ASN A 164 -1.03 44.64 5.90
C ASN A 164 -1.99 43.48 6.22
N SER A 165 -1.49 42.24 6.38
CA SER A 165 -2.32 41.03 6.53
C SER A 165 -3.32 41.15 7.68
N SER A 166 -2.84 41.54 8.87
CA SER A 166 -3.68 41.77 10.06
C SER A 166 -4.76 42.82 9.81
N ASP A 167 -4.43 43.93 9.18
CA ASP A 167 -5.37 45.05 9.03
C ASP A 167 -6.49 44.70 8.05
N ILE A 168 -6.16 44.00 6.96
CA ILE A 168 -7.13 43.50 6.00
C ILE A 168 -8.09 42.52 6.68
N VAL A 169 -7.56 41.53 7.40
CA VAL A 169 -8.39 40.52 8.07
C VAL A 169 -9.25 41.15 9.16
N LYS A 170 -8.69 42.06 9.97
CA LYS A 170 -9.45 42.80 10.99
C LYS A 170 -10.61 43.56 10.38
N LYS A 171 -10.37 44.28 9.28
CA LYS A 171 -11.40 45.02 8.54
C LYS A 171 -12.47 44.09 7.97
N ALA A 172 -12.08 42.91 7.50
CA ALA A 172 -12.99 41.95 6.92
C ALA A 172 -13.87 41.25 7.98
N CYS A 173 -13.32 40.95 9.14
CA CYS A 173 -13.86 39.95 10.07
C CYS A 173 -14.31 40.50 11.44
N LEU A 174 -13.61 41.48 12.04
CA LEU A 174 -13.91 41.90 13.41
C LEU A 174 -15.37 42.38 13.57
N GLY A 175 -16.00 41.94 14.65
CA GLY A 175 -17.38 42.29 15.02
C GLY A 175 -18.46 41.58 14.19
N LYS A 176 -18.08 40.77 13.20
CA LYS A 176 -19.03 39.99 12.40
C LYS A 176 -19.19 38.59 12.97
N GLN A 177 -20.32 37.96 12.69
CA GLN A 177 -20.53 36.56 13.05
C GLN A 177 -19.76 35.63 12.11
N SER A 178 -19.62 35.99 10.83
CA SER A 178 -18.81 35.26 9.85
C SER A 178 -18.13 36.21 8.86
N CYS A 179 -17.05 35.74 8.23
CA CYS A 179 -16.35 36.45 7.18
C CYS A 179 -15.70 35.49 6.18
N SER A 180 -15.48 35.98 4.96
CA SER A 180 -14.68 35.31 3.93
C SER A 180 -13.56 36.22 3.49
N VAL A 181 -12.33 35.71 3.47
CA VAL A 181 -11.12 36.48 3.09
C VAL A 181 -10.40 35.75 1.95
N PRO A 182 -10.40 36.31 0.72
CA PRO A 182 -9.65 35.77 -0.41
C PRO A 182 -8.13 35.87 -0.19
N SER A 183 -7.41 34.78 -0.39
CA SER A 183 -5.95 34.68 -0.35
C SER A 183 -5.35 35.09 -1.69
N THR A 184 -5.40 36.38 -2.03
CA THR A 184 -4.97 36.85 -3.37
C THR A 184 -4.01 38.04 -3.32
N PHE A 185 -3.19 38.17 -4.37
CA PHE A 185 -2.24 39.26 -4.50
C PHE A 185 -2.94 40.62 -4.69
N GLU A 186 -4.16 40.68 -5.24
CA GLU A 186 -4.90 41.93 -5.38
C GLU A 186 -5.29 42.49 -4.01
N LEU A 187 -5.57 41.61 -3.05
CA LEU A 187 -5.97 42.00 -1.71
C LEU A 187 -4.76 42.36 -0.83
N PHE A 188 -3.72 41.50 -0.83
CA PHE A 188 -2.59 41.63 0.10
C PHE A 188 -1.32 42.24 -0.53
N GLY A 189 -1.22 42.29 -1.86
CA GLY A 189 0.00 42.60 -2.59
C GLY A 189 0.88 41.36 -2.80
N ASP A 190 2.07 41.55 -3.37
CA ASP A 190 3.07 40.49 -3.56
C ASP A 190 4.27 40.73 -2.62
N PRO A 191 4.26 40.18 -1.38
CA PRO A 191 5.36 40.33 -0.44
C PRO A 191 6.65 39.58 -0.84
N CYS A 192 6.59 38.66 -1.82
CA CYS A 192 7.74 37.87 -2.27
C CYS A 192 7.50 37.32 -3.68
N PHE A 193 8.01 38.03 -4.67
CA PHE A 193 7.84 37.68 -6.08
C PHE A 193 8.37 36.27 -6.39
N GLY A 194 7.61 35.50 -7.17
CA GLY A 194 7.97 34.14 -7.59
C GLY A 194 7.86 33.08 -6.49
N THR A 195 7.40 33.45 -5.29
CA THR A 195 7.15 32.51 -4.18
C THR A 195 5.65 32.31 -4.01
N VAL A 196 5.19 31.06 -3.95
CA VAL A 196 3.78 30.72 -3.68
C VAL A 196 3.43 31.15 -2.26
N LYS A 197 2.26 31.78 -2.10
CA LYS A 197 1.79 32.34 -0.83
C LYS A 197 0.60 31.57 -0.31
N ARG A 198 0.28 31.82 0.95
CA ARG A 198 -0.90 31.31 1.64
C ARG A 198 -1.36 32.28 2.69
N LEU A 199 -2.65 32.21 3.00
CA LEU A 199 -3.29 32.98 4.03
C LEU A 199 -3.57 32.09 5.24
N LEU A 200 -2.87 32.36 6.33
CA LEU A 200 -3.15 31.78 7.64
C LEU A 200 -3.79 32.85 8.53
N ILE A 201 -4.93 32.51 9.15
CA ILE A 201 -5.67 33.37 10.06
C ILE A 201 -6.00 32.60 11.33
N GLN A 202 -5.79 33.22 12.49
CA GLN A 202 -6.31 32.78 13.78
C GLN A 202 -7.13 33.91 14.41
N ILE A 203 -8.35 33.59 14.83
CA ILE A 203 -9.27 34.52 15.48
C ILE A 203 -9.78 33.98 16.81
N GLN A 204 -10.31 34.86 17.65
CA GLN A 204 -11.11 34.48 18.82
C GLN A 204 -12.56 34.92 18.62
N CYS A 205 -13.47 34.08 19.10
CA CYS A 205 -14.89 34.38 19.17
C CYS A 205 -15.25 34.91 20.56
N ASN A 206 -16.27 35.76 20.64
CA ASN A 206 -16.96 36.08 21.89
C ASN A 206 -18.46 35.80 21.75
N PRO A 207 -19.04 34.86 22.53
CA PRO A 207 -18.33 33.99 23.49
C PRO A 207 -17.34 33.04 22.79
N PRO A 208 -16.31 32.52 23.50
CA PRO A 208 -15.39 31.52 22.96
C PRO A 208 -16.13 30.31 22.39
N GLN A 209 -15.56 29.70 21.35
CA GLN A 209 -16.18 28.59 20.63
C GLN A 209 -15.24 27.41 20.55
N ASN A 210 -15.78 26.26 20.95
CA ASN A 210 -15.14 24.99 20.81
C ASN A 210 -15.38 24.45 19.40
N ASN A 211 -14.30 24.31 18.63
CA ASN A 211 -14.32 23.89 17.25
C ASN A 211 -13.46 22.63 17.06
N THR A 212 -13.95 21.76 16.19
CA THR A 212 -13.26 20.58 15.63
C THR A 212 -13.26 20.71 14.12
N TYR A 213 -12.29 20.10 13.44
CA TYR A 213 -11.97 20.41 12.04
C TYR A 213 -12.02 19.17 11.13
N TYR A 214 -13.00 18.32 11.36
CA TYR A 214 -13.23 17.13 10.53
C TYR A 214 -13.62 17.49 9.08
N ASN A 215 -12.91 16.88 8.13
CA ASN A 215 -13.16 16.96 6.69
C ASN A 215 -13.04 15.56 6.07
N PHE A 216 -14.19 15.00 5.70
CA PHE A 216 -14.28 13.68 5.10
C PHE A 216 -14.45 13.69 3.58
N ASN A 217 -14.39 14.85 2.92
CA ASN A 217 -14.81 15.00 1.51
C ASN A 217 -14.11 14.04 0.53
N TYR A 218 -12.81 13.78 0.72
CA TYR A 218 -12.05 12.84 -0.12
C TYR A 218 -12.19 11.40 0.39
N LEU A 219 -11.98 11.21 1.70
CA LEU A 219 -12.05 9.92 2.38
C LEU A 219 -13.37 9.20 2.12
N ASP A 220 -14.50 9.90 2.27
CA ASP A 220 -15.83 9.34 2.12
C ASP A 220 -16.05 8.74 0.73
N THR A 221 -15.64 9.45 -0.32
CA THR A 221 -15.89 8.99 -1.70
C THR A 221 -15.04 7.77 -2.05
N MET A 222 -13.76 7.76 -1.68
CA MET A 222 -12.88 6.63 -1.97
C MET A 222 -13.26 5.40 -1.16
N LEU A 223 -13.56 5.57 0.14
CA LEU A 223 -13.99 4.45 0.98
C LEU A 223 -15.34 3.90 0.51
N GLN A 224 -16.30 4.75 0.14
CA GLN A 224 -17.57 4.30 -0.44
C GLN A 224 -17.35 3.43 -1.68
N ASP A 225 -16.56 3.91 -2.64
CA ASP A 225 -16.30 3.15 -3.87
C ASP A 225 -15.59 1.81 -3.57
N PHE A 226 -14.68 1.79 -2.58
CA PHE A 226 -14.06 0.57 -2.08
C PHE A 226 -15.09 -0.39 -1.46
N LEU A 227 -15.92 0.11 -0.54
CA LEU A 227 -16.93 -0.69 0.17
C LEU A 227 -17.98 -1.25 -0.79
N ASP A 228 -18.41 -0.47 -1.78
CA ASP A 228 -19.37 -0.90 -2.81
C ASP A 228 -18.76 -1.94 -3.76
N ALA A 229 -17.47 -1.83 -4.04
CA ALA A 229 -16.73 -2.80 -4.87
C ALA A 229 -16.46 -4.11 -4.14
N THR A 230 -16.41 -4.09 -2.81
CA THR A 230 -16.10 -5.25 -1.95
C THR A 230 -17.31 -5.70 -1.12
N ASP A 231 -18.51 -5.24 -1.47
CA ASP A 231 -19.75 -5.60 -0.78
C ASP A 231 -19.97 -7.13 -0.80
N GLY A 232 -20.39 -7.68 0.34
CA GLY A 232 -20.54 -9.12 0.55
C GLY A 232 -19.26 -9.89 0.87
N HIS A 233 -18.09 -9.24 0.93
CA HIS A 233 -16.81 -9.85 1.27
C HIS A 233 -16.25 -9.38 2.62
N SER A 234 -15.40 -10.20 3.24
CA SER A 234 -14.58 -9.78 4.37
C SER A 234 -13.58 -8.71 3.91
N ARG A 235 -13.40 -7.63 4.68
CA ARG A 235 -12.53 -6.50 4.32
C ARG A 235 -11.67 -6.09 5.50
N ILE A 236 -10.47 -5.60 5.22
CA ILE A 236 -9.60 -5.00 6.24
C ILE A 236 -9.41 -3.53 5.93
N ILE A 237 -9.86 -2.64 6.81
CA ILE A 237 -9.72 -1.20 6.62
C ILE A 237 -8.63 -0.69 7.54
N SER A 238 -7.62 -0.04 6.98
CA SER A 238 -6.46 0.50 7.68
C SER A 238 -6.45 2.02 7.54
N TYR A 239 -6.72 2.72 8.64
CA TYR A 239 -6.51 4.16 8.73
C TYR A 239 -5.13 4.41 9.33
N CYS A 240 -4.12 4.31 8.47
CA CYS A 240 -2.75 4.21 8.94
C CYS A 240 -2.25 5.52 9.53
N THR A 241 -2.61 6.64 8.90
CA THR A 241 -2.05 7.96 9.20
C THR A 241 -2.71 8.63 10.40
N GLN A 242 -1.91 8.90 11.43
CA GLN A 242 -2.34 9.64 12.60
C GLN A 242 -2.26 11.15 12.34
N PRO A 243 -3.20 11.95 12.87
CA PRO A 243 -3.05 13.40 12.88
C PRO A 243 -1.78 13.86 13.60
N ASN A 244 -0.97 14.63 12.89
CA ASN A 244 0.27 15.23 13.40
C ASN A 244 0.13 16.01 14.71
N TRP A 245 -1.04 16.61 14.98
CA TRP A 245 -1.30 17.36 16.21
C TRP A 245 -1.44 16.48 17.46
N LEU A 246 -1.58 15.16 17.30
CA LEU A 246 -1.52 14.21 18.41
C LEU A 246 -0.09 14.06 18.95
N PHE A 247 0.92 14.49 18.19
CA PHE A 247 2.34 14.39 18.54
C PHE A 247 2.92 15.73 18.97
N LYS A 248 3.90 15.70 19.87
CA LYS A 248 4.68 16.88 20.27
C LYS A 248 5.51 17.35 19.09
N GLN A 249 5.27 18.59 18.66
CA GLN A 249 5.97 19.20 17.53
C GLN A 249 6.97 20.25 18.00
N ASN A 250 8.19 20.19 17.47
CA ASN A 250 9.22 21.23 17.69
C ASN A 250 8.96 22.49 16.86
N LYS A 251 8.30 22.33 15.71
CA LYS A 251 7.87 23.41 14.83
C LYS A 251 6.55 23.02 14.17
N PRO A 252 5.70 23.99 13.85
CA PRO A 252 4.43 23.71 13.20
C PRO A 252 4.64 23.13 11.79
N HIS A 253 3.89 22.08 11.45
CA HIS A 253 3.98 21.44 10.13
C HIS A 253 3.17 22.17 9.05
N ILE A 254 3.60 22.06 7.79
CA ILE A 254 2.97 22.68 6.63
C ILE A 254 2.48 21.59 5.68
N TYR A 255 1.17 21.51 5.50
CA TYR A 255 0.58 20.63 4.50
C TYR A 255 0.57 21.27 3.10
N PRO A 256 0.65 20.46 2.02
CA PRO A 256 0.42 20.91 0.65
C PRO A 256 -1.00 21.46 0.46
N ASP A 257 -1.15 22.52 -0.32
CA ASP A 257 -2.46 23.08 -0.65
C ASP A 257 -3.21 22.20 -1.66
N ASN A 258 -2.50 21.67 -2.65
CA ASN A 258 -3.05 20.70 -3.57
C ASN A 258 -3.17 19.33 -2.89
N ALA A 259 -4.37 18.77 -2.87
CA ALA A 259 -4.64 17.47 -2.27
C ALA A 259 -3.93 16.31 -3.00
N THR A 260 -3.51 16.49 -4.25
CA THR A 260 -2.80 15.47 -5.02
C THR A 260 -1.28 15.46 -4.81
N PHE A 261 -0.74 16.41 -4.04
CA PHE A 261 0.69 16.51 -3.82
C PHE A 261 1.11 15.69 -2.61
N THR A 262 2.24 14.99 -2.76
CA THR A 262 2.82 14.18 -1.69
C THR A 262 3.49 15.05 -0.62
N ASP A 263 3.37 14.66 0.64
CA ASP A 263 4.07 15.21 1.80
C ASP A 263 4.87 14.12 2.52
N TRP A 264 6.05 13.79 1.97
CA TRP A 264 6.97 12.81 2.57
C TRP A 264 7.55 13.26 3.92
N GLY A 265 7.38 14.54 4.28
CA GLY A 265 7.76 15.08 5.58
C GLY A 265 6.62 15.07 6.59
N TYR A 266 5.48 14.46 6.28
CA TYR A 266 4.27 14.53 7.10
C TYR A 266 4.52 14.06 8.54
N GLN A 267 5.13 12.91 8.74
CA GLN A 267 5.27 12.32 10.08
C GLN A 267 6.26 13.12 10.94
N THR A 268 5.73 13.97 11.82
CA THR A 268 6.56 14.81 12.70
C THR A 268 6.32 14.49 14.17
N GLY A 269 7.41 14.43 14.94
CA GLY A 269 7.38 14.08 16.35
C GLY A 269 7.36 12.56 16.60
N THR A 270 7.82 12.15 17.78
CA THR A 270 7.92 10.73 18.19
C THR A 270 7.25 10.47 19.54
N GLU A 271 6.66 11.51 20.15
CA GLU A 271 5.98 11.44 21.45
C GLU A 271 4.60 12.07 21.32
N LEU A 272 3.59 11.47 21.95
CA LEU A 272 2.24 12.02 21.97
C LEU A 272 2.14 13.24 22.90
N VAL A 273 1.21 14.14 22.59
CA VAL A 273 0.84 15.25 23.48
C VAL A 273 0.10 14.72 24.72
N ASP A 274 -0.70 13.66 24.55
CA ASP A 274 -1.43 12.96 25.61
C ASP A 274 -0.77 11.61 25.90
N ASP A 275 0.00 11.54 26.99
CA ASP A 275 0.69 10.31 27.42
C ASP A 275 -0.26 9.18 27.82
N THR A 276 -1.56 9.46 28.04
CA THR A 276 -2.58 8.43 28.31
C THR A 276 -3.11 7.77 27.04
N MET A 277 -2.81 8.33 25.86
CA MET A 277 -3.29 7.87 24.55
C MET A 277 -4.82 7.92 24.37
N HIS A 278 -5.56 8.58 25.27
CA HIS A 278 -7.00 8.71 25.14
C HIS A 278 -7.39 9.54 23.90
N ALA A 279 -6.68 10.65 23.65
CA ALA A 279 -6.94 11.48 22.46
C ALA A 279 -6.71 10.70 21.15
N LEU A 280 -5.65 9.88 21.10
CA LEU A 280 -5.36 8.98 19.98
C LEU A 280 -6.52 7.99 19.77
N GLY A 281 -6.91 7.28 20.84
CA GLY A 281 -7.99 6.32 20.78
C GLY A 281 -9.32 6.95 20.36
N ASP A 282 -9.67 8.11 20.93
CA ASP A 282 -10.92 8.81 20.63
C ASP A 282 -10.96 9.36 19.20
N TYR A 283 -9.83 9.77 18.62
CA TYR A 283 -9.77 10.15 17.21
C TYR A 283 -10.18 8.96 16.31
N TYR A 284 -9.55 7.81 16.50
CA TYR A 284 -9.86 6.61 15.72
C TYR A 284 -11.27 6.08 15.99
N GLY A 285 -11.74 6.14 17.24
CA GLY A 285 -13.10 5.75 17.57
C GLY A 285 -14.16 6.62 16.89
N ARG A 286 -13.94 7.94 16.83
CA ARG A 286 -14.82 8.87 16.11
C ARG A 286 -14.78 8.63 14.60
N LEU A 287 -13.61 8.37 14.04
CA LEU A 287 -13.41 8.02 12.63
C LEU A 287 -14.18 6.76 12.25
N VAL A 288 -14.11 5.69 13.05
CA VAL A 288 -14.88 4.47 12.78
C VAL A 288 -16.39 4.70 13.01
N ALA A 289 -16.78 5.45 14.05
CA ALA A 289 -18.18 5.76 14.31
C ALA A 289 -18.82 6.61 13.19
N TRP A 290 -18.04 7.45 12.51
CA TRP A 290 -18.49 8.18 11.32
C TRP A 290 -19.06 7.23 10.25
N TYR A 291 -18.43 6.08 10.02
CA TYR A 291 -18.86 5.12 8.99
C TYR A 291 -19.81 4.03 9.51
N THR A 292 -19.74 3.68 10.80
CA THR A 292 -20.47 2.53 11.37
C THR A 292 -21.66 2.91 12.24
N ARG A 293 -21.82 4.20 12.61
CA ARG A 293 -22.85 4.66 13.56
C ARG A 293 -23.61 5.91 13.09
N GLY A 294 -23.45 6.32 11.83
CA GLY A 294 -24.08 7.54 11.31
C GLY A 294 -23.49 8.84 11.89
N GLY A 295 -22.27 8.80 12.43
CA GLY A 295 -21.61 9.95 13.04
C GLY A 295 -21.14 9.73 14.48
N PHE A 296 -20.73 10.81 15.14
CA PHE A 296 -20.16 10.79 16.48
C PHE A 296 -20.43 12.08 17.24
N ILE A 297 -20.08 12.08 18.53
CA ILE A 297 -20.03 13.27 19.38
C ILE A 297 -18.55 13.55 19.65
N ASP A 298 -18.11 14.78 19.38
CA ASP A 298 -16.72 15.18 19.60
C ASP A 298 -16.41 15.49 21.08
N GLU A 299 -15.15 15.79 21.40
CA GLU A 299 -14.68 16.06 22.77
C GLU A 299 -15.36 17.27 23.42
N TYR A 300 -16.05 18.10 22.64
CA TYR A 300 -16.77 19.27 23.10
C TYR A 300 -18.29 19.05 23.13
N GLY A 301 -18.75 17.82 22.93
CA GLY A 301 -20.17 17.47 22.96
C GLY A 301 -20.93 17.83 21.69
N ARG A 302 -20.24 18.22 20.61
CA ARG A 302 -20.88 18.57 19.34
C ARG A 302 -21.11 17.31 18.52
N LYS A 303 -22.33 17.19 18.00
CA LYS A 303 -22.74 16.10 17.14
C LYS A 303 -22.27 16.36 15.70
N HIS A 304 -21.57 15.38 15.13
CA HIS A 304 -21.26 15.27 13.71
C HIS A 304 -22.06 14.11 13.14
N THR A 305 -22.75 14.31 12.02
CA THR A 305 -23.65 13.32 11.44
C THR A 305 -23.20 12.93 10.04
N SER A 306 -23.17 11.64 9.78
CA SER A 306 -23.06 11.05 8.45
C SER A 306 -24.35 10.29 8.11
N ASN A 307 -24.44 9.79 6.87
CA ASN A 307 -25.54 8.92 6.45
C ASN A 307 -25.10 7.45 6.32
N TYR A 308 -23.99 7.07 6.97
CA TYR A 308 -23.38 5.74 6.84
C TYR A 308 -23.73 4.81 8.00
N ASP A 309 -23.87 3.51 7.68
CA ASP A 309 -24.12 2.43 8.64
C ASP A 309 -23.49 1.13 8.10
N TYR A 310 -22.18 1.17 7.83
CA TYR A 310 -21.47 0.05 7.23
C TYR A 310 -21.13 -1.03 8.27
N ASN A 311 -21.24 -2.29 7.85
CA ASN A 311 -20.60 -3.38 8.59
C ASN A 311 -19.09 -3.36 8.33
N TRP A 312 -18.30 -3.44 9.40
CA TRP A 312 -16.86 -3.28 9.37
C TRP A 312 -16.21 -4.40 10.19
N ASP A 313 -15.63 -5.37 9.47
CA ASP A 313 -15.20 -6.64 10.05
C ASP A 313 -13.81 -6.56 10.70
N TYR A 314 -12.84 -5.98 9.97
CA TYR A 314 -11.47 -5.83 10.44
C TYR A 314 -10.97 -4.39 10.33
N THR A 315 -10.22 -3.94 11.35
CA THR A 315 -9.40 -2.74 11.27
C THR A 315 -7.94 -3.08 11.49
N GLU A 316 -7.06 -2.64 10.61
CA GLU A 316 -5.62 -2.68 10.89
C GLU A 316 -5.17 -1.37 11.55
N ILE A 317 -4.38 -1.51 12.62
CA ILE A 317 -3.90 -0.38 13.39
C ILE A 317 -2.50 -0.01 12.92
N PHE A 318 -2.45 1.06 12.12
CA PHE A 318 -1.25 1.69 11.56
C PHE A 318 -0.59 0.87 10.43
N ASN A 319 0.50 1.41 9.90
CA ASN A 319 1.30 0.85 8.82
C ASN A 319 2.78 1.15 9.10
N GLU A 320 3.70 0.24 8.79
CA GLU A 320 5.16 0.43 8.94
C GLU A 320 5.57 1.10 10.26
N VAL A 321 5.05 0.59 11.38
CA VAL A 321 5.05 1.29 12.67
C VAL A 321 6.44 1.57 13.23
N GLU A 322 7.43 0.78 12.84
CA GLU A 322 8.84 0.95 13.17
C GLU A 322 9.49 2.12 12.40
N SER A 323 8.89 2.55 11.30
CA SER A 323 9.28 3.72 10.51
C SER A 323 8.41 4.93 10.87
N GLU A 324 7.08 4.77 10.84
CA GLU A 324 6.12 5.85 11.03
C GLU A 324 6.19 6.43 12.45
N HIS A 325 6.58 7.70 12.57
CA HIS A 325 6.88 8.33 13.87
C HIS A 325 7.97 7.62 14.70
N SER A 326 8.75 6.73 14.08
CA SER A 326 9.85 5.96 14.70
C SER A 326 9.42 5.27 16.00
N MET A 327 8.27 4.61 16.01
CA MET A 327 7.77 3.94 17.21
C MET A 327 8.68 2.78 17.58
N ASN A 328 8.80 2.51 18.89
CA ASN A 328 9.25 1.22 19.37
C ASN A 328 8.05 0.33 19.68
N VAL A 329 8.30 -0.97 19.88
CA VAL A 329 7.24 -1.96 20.10
C VAL A 329 6.42 -1.66 21.36
N GLU A 330 7.03 -1.14 22.43
CA GLU A 330 6.31 -0.80 23.67
C GLU A 330 5.31 0.34 23.47
N PHE A 331 5.72 1.39 22.74
CA PHE A 331 4.85 2.49 22.37
C PHE A 331 3.73 2.01 21.45
N TYR A 332 4.06 1.24 20.41
CA TYR A 332 3.09 0.72 19.47
C TYR A 332 2.05 -0.17 20.15
N THR A 333 2.47 -1.09 21.02
CA THR A 333 1.59 -1.98 21.78
C THR A 333 0.57 -1.18 22.60
N ARG A 334 1.00 -0.11 23.28
CA ARG A 334 0.09 0.77 24.01
C ARG A 334 -0.85 1.56 23.09
N ALA A 335 -0.36 2.00 21.93
CA ALA A 335 -1.16 2.72 20.95
C ALA A 335 -2.24 1.81 20.34
N TYR A 336 -1.89 0.56 20.02
CA TYR A 336 -2.80 -0.49 19.58
C TYR A 336 -3.97 -0.67 20.56
N ASP A 337 -3.65 -0.84 21.84
CA ASP A 337 -4.65 -0.97 22.91
C ASP A 337 -5.57 0.25 22.99
N ALA A 338 -4.98 1.44 22.97
CA ALA A 338 -5.72 2.70 23.11
C ALA A 338 -6.68 2.93 21.93
N VAL A 339 -6.26 2.58 20.70
CA VAL A 339 -7.11 2.67 19.50
C VAL A 339 -8.30 1.73 19.61
N ILE A 340 -8.10 0.46 19.99
CA ILE A 340 -9.19 -0.51 20.15
C ILE A 340 -10.17 -0.05 21.23
N GLN A 341 -9.67 0.42 22.38
CA GLN A 341 -10.51 0.95 23.44
C GLN A 341 -11.32 2.16 22.97
N GLY A 342 -10.71 3.08 22.21
CA GLY A 342 -11.38 4.21 21.60
C GLY A 342 -12.49 3.80 20.63
N ILE A 343 -12.21 2.86 19.74
CA ILE A 343 -13.21 2.29 18.83
C ILE A 343 -14.39 1.71 19.61
N ARG A 344 -14.14 0.88 20.63
CA ARG A 344 -15.20 0.34 21.49
C ARG A 344 -16.01 1.42 22.20
N ARG A 345 -15.37 2.46 22.72
CA ARG A 345 -16.06 3.60 23.39
C ARG A 345 -17.03 4.32 22.46
N HIS A 346 -16.64 4.57 21.21
CA HIS A 346 -17.43 5.37 20.27
C HIS A 346 -18.41 4.56 19.43
N THR A 347 -18.16 3.27 19.23
CA THR A 347 -18.99 2.42 18.34
C THR A 347 -19.84 1.40 19.10
N ASN A 348 -19.44 1.04 20.33
CA ASN A 348 -19.95 -0.12 21.06
C ASN A 348 -19.85 -1.43 20.26
N ASN A 349 -18.88 -1.52 19.33
CA ASN A 349 -18.60 -2.73 18.57
C ASN A 349 -17.46 -3.52 19.25
N TYR A 350 -17.81 -4.70 19.77
CA TYR A 350 -16.86 -5.64 20.38
C TYR A 350 -16.57 -6.85 19.48
N ASP A 351 -17.29 -6.97 18.36
CA ASP A 351 -17.15 -8.07 17.39
C ASP A 351 -16.13 -7.72 16.29
N MET A 352 -15.77 -6.44 16.13
CA MET A 352 -14.72 -5.98 15.22
C MET A 352 -13.39 -6.62 15.59
N LYS A 353 -12.68 -7.10 14.57
CA LYS A 353 -11.38 -7.73 14.69
C LYS A 353 -10.26 -6.78 14.31
N TYR A 354 -9.06 -7.06 14.79
CA TYR A 354 -7.94 -6.13 14.64
C TYR A 354 -6.68 -6.80 14.08
N VAL A 355 -6.03 -6.11 13.15
CA VAL A 355 -4.72 -6.48 12.61
C VAL A 355 -3.66 -5.52 13.15
N GLY A 356 -2.51 -6.04 13.58
CA GLY A 356 -1.44 -5.23 14.15
C GLY A 356 -0.09 -5.39 13.46
N MET A 357 0.79 -4.44 13.77
CA MET A 357 2.17 -4.23 13.37
C MET A 357 2.38 -3.69 11.95
N ALA A 358 1.98 -4.43 10.90
CA ALA A 358 2.26 -4.04 9.51
C ALA A 358 3.75 -3.66 9.28
N LEU A 359 4.67 -4.50 9.77
CA LEU A 359 6.12 -4.21 9.72
C LEU A 359 6.65 -4.25 8.28
N ALA A 360 7.36 -3.21 7.85
CA ALA A 360 8.16 -3.15 6.63
C ALA A 360 9.56 -3.74 6.76
N TYR A 361 10.16 -3.70 7.96
CA TYR A 361 11.53 -4.18 8.17
C TYR A 361 11.58 -5.68 8.45
N HIS A 362 12.75 -6.26 8.16
CA HIS A 362 12.98 -7.70 8.21
C HIS A 362 13.79 -8.10 9.44
N ASN A 363 13.52 -9.30 9.96
CA ASN A 363 14.16 -9.95 11.10
C ASN A 363 13.94 -9.21 12.44
N GLU A 364 12.82 -8.53 12.57
CA GLU A 364 12.41 -7.79 13.76
C GLU A 364 11.80 -8.70 14.86
N PHE A 365 12.45 -9.82 15.17
CA PHE A 365 11.90 -10.87 16.05
C PHE A 365 11.50 -10.38 17.45
N ASP A 366 12.11 -9.31 17.95
CA ASP A 366 11.76 -8.73 19.25
C ASP A 366 10.40 -8.02 19.22
N TRP A 367 9.99 -7.48 18.07
CA TRP A 367 8.63 -6.93 17.89
C TRP A 367 7.59 -8.03 18.06
N TYR A 368 7.74 -9.14 17.33
CA TYR A 368 6.82 -10.28 17.41
C TYR A 368 6.77 -10.88 18.83
N ARG A 369 7.92 -11.03 19.50
CA ARG A 369 7.95 -11.56 20.88
C ARG A 369 7.26 -10.64 21.88
N TYR A 370 7.42 -9.33 21.73
CA TYR A 370 6.82 -8.38 22.66
C TYR A 370 5.32 -8.23 22.38
N PHE A 371 4.93 -7.98 21.13
CA PHE A 371 3.54 -7.74 20.75
C PHE A 371 2.66 -8.99 20.94
N LEU A 372 3.12 -10.18 20.56
CA LEU A 372 2.29 -11.40 20.70
C LEU A 372 2.16 -11.88 22.14
N ASN A 373 2.91 -11.30 23.08
CA ASN A 373 2.76 -11.62 24.49
C ASN A 373 1.58 -10.84 25.10
N HIS A 374 0.47 -11.54 25.32
CA HIS A 374 -0.77 -11.01 25.92
C HIS A 374 -0.54 -10.24 27.23
N SER A 375 0.52 -10.51 28.00
CA SER A 375 0.79 -9.77 29.24
C SER A 375 1.23 -8.31 29.01
N ASN A 376 1.64 -7.97 27.79
CA ASN A 376 2.06 -6.62 27.42
C ASN A 376 0.90 -5.74 26.97
N HIS A 377 -0.30 -6.31 26.81
CA HIS A 377 -1.52 -5.63 26.42
C HIS A 377 -2.41 -5.36 27.62
N ALA A 378 -3.27 -4.34 27.50
CA ALA A 378 -4.37 -4.09 28.40
C ALA A 378 -5.35 -5.28 28.40
N PRO A 379 -6.11 -5.50 29.51
CA PRO A 379 -7.10 -6.57 29.57
C PRO A 379 -8.13 -6.49 28.43
N ASP A 380 -8.55 -7.66 27.95
CA ASP A 380 -9.58 -7.84 26.92
C ASP A 380 -9.26 -7.23 25.54
N ILE A 381 -7.99 -6.88 25.28
CA ILE A 381 -7.53 -6.51 23.95
C ILE A 381 -7.28 -7.79 23.13
N PRO A 382 -7.96 -7.96 21.98
CA PRO A 382 -7.77 -9.13 21.13
C PRO A 382 -6.51 -8.97 20.29
N LEU A 383 -5.89 -10.11 19.96
CA LEU A 383 -4.83 -10.21 18.97
C LEU A 383 -5.32 -11.10 17.82
N ASP A 384 -6.22 -10.58 16.99
CA ASP A 384 -6.89 -11.40 15.96
C ASP A 384 -5.95 -11.77 14.81
N MET A 385 -5.09 -10.83 14.40
CA MET A 385 -4.15 -11.03 13.30
C MET A 385 -2.92 -10.12 13.43
N ILE A 386 -1.78 -10.58 12.95
CA ILE A 386 -0.57 -9.77 12.74
C ILE A 386 -0.23 -9.65 11.25
N SER A 387 0.44 -8.56 10.88
CA SER A 387 0.83 -8.25 9.51
C SER A 387 2.27 -7.79 9.37
N TYR A 388 2.86 -8.06 8.20
CA TYR A 388 4.21 -7.65 7.80
C TYR A 388 4.41 -7.78 6.29
N HIS A 389 5.41 -7.06 5.77
CA HIS A 389 5.57 -6.79 4.35
C HIS A 389 6.68 -7.62 3.71
N PHE A 390 6.65 -7.69 2.39
CA PHE A 390 7.76 -8.16 1.57
C PHE A 390 7.79 -7.44 0.23
N TYR A 391 8.91 -6.77 -0.06
CA TYR A 391 9.17 -6.18 -1.36
C TYR A 391 10.47 -6.70 -1.94
N ALA A 392 10.39 -7.40 -3.07
CA ALA A 392 11.59 -7.72 -3.84
C ALA A 392 12.10 -6.49 -4.60
N GLY A 393 13.41 -6.40 -4.78
CA GLY A 393 14.06 -5.38 -5.60
C GLY A 393 14.88 -5.97 -6.74
N ALA A 394 15.36 -5.12 -7.64
CA ALA A 394 16.37 -5.50 -8.64
C ALA A 394 17.28 -4.32 -8.95
N ASN A 395 18.47 -4.61 -9.47
CA ASN A 395 19.44 -3.58 -9.90
C ASN A 395 19.03 -2.87 -11.20
N SER A 396 17.98 -3.33 -11.88
CA SER A 396 17.51 -2.74 -13.13
C SER A 396 15.99 -2.73 -13.21
N ARG A 397 15.47 -1.58 -13.67
CA ARG A 397 14.06 -1.34 -13.93
C ARG A 397 13.59 -1.92 -15.28
N THR A 398 14.51 -2.15 -16.22
CA THR A 398 14.16 -2.46 -17.62
C THR A 398 14.86 -3.70 -18.19
N ASP A 399 15.78 -4.32 -17.45
CA ASP A 399 16.47 -5.54 -17.86
C ASP A 399 15.80 -6.77 -17.25
N PRO A 400 15.12 -7.61 -18.05
CA PRO A 400 14.40 -8.76 -17.53
C PRO A 400 15.28 -9.83 -16.89
N THR A 401 16.58 -9.88 -17.22
CA THR A 401 17.51 -10.84 -16.60
C THR A 401 17.72 -10.55 -15.12
N ALA A 402 17.59 -9.28 -14.70
CA ALA A 402 17.76 -8.88 -13.30
C ALA A 402 16.61 -9.38 -12.39
N TRP A 403 15.44 -9.70 -12.96
CA TRP A 403 14.24 -10.02 -12.20
C TRP A 403 14.16 -11.48 -11.74
N GLU A 404 15.03 -12.35 -12.25
CA GLU A 404 15.19 -13.70 -11.70
C GLU A 404 15.64 -13.66 -10.22
N SER A 405 16.27 -12.56 -9.79
CA SER A 405 16.68 -12.35 -8.40
C SER A 405 15.51 -12.15 -7.43
N PHE A 406 14.30 -11.88 -7.91
CA PHE A 406 13.12 -11.76 -7.04
C PHE A 406 12.86 -13.07 -6.28
N PHE A 407 13.03 -14.20 -6.96
CA PHE A 407 12.72 -15.51 -6.39
C PHE A 407 13.68 -15.90 -5.27
N SER A 408 14.98 -15.61 -5.41
CA SER A 408 15.96 -15.91 -4.36
C SER A 408 15.83 -14.98 -3.14
N GLN A 409 15.38 -13.73 -3.34
CA GLN A 409 15.03 -12.83 -2.23
C GLN A 409 13.87 -13.39 -1.42
N LEU A 410 12.81 -13.86 -2.10
CA LEU A 410 11.69 -14.50 -1.44
C LEU A 410 12.09 -15.81 -0.75
N ASP A 411 12.97 -16.62 -1.35
CA ASP A 411 13.50 -17.81 -0.67
C ASP A 411 14.19 -17.45 0.65
N GLY A 412 14.94 -16.36 0.70
CA GLY A 412 15.50 -15.82 1.94
C GLY A 412 14.41 -15.42 2.95
N PHE A 413 13.37 -14.73 2.50
CA PHE A 413 12.26 -14.30 3.33
C PHE A 413 11.44 -15.47 3.91
N THR A 414 11.34 -16.60 3.22
CA THR A 414 10.61 -17.77 3.75
C THR A 414 11.19 -18.30 5.07
N PHE A 415 12.49 -18.15 5.31
CA PHE A 415 13.09 -18.50 6.61
C PHE A 415 12.67 -17.54 7.73
N GLU A 416 12.50 -16.26 7.42
CA GLU A 416 11.99 -15.28 8.37
C GLU A 416 10.54 -15.60 8.74
N VAL A 417 9.70 -15.90 7.73
CA VAL A 417 8.30 -16.31 7.94
C VAL A 417 8.20 -17.52 8.87
N GLU A 418 9.06 -18.53 8.71
CA GLU A 418 9.12 -19.70 9.60
C GLU A 418 9.37 -19.29 11.05
N GLN A 419 10.34 -18.42 11.28
CA GLN A 419 10.69 -17.95 12.62
C GLN A 419 9.57 -17.10 13.25
N ILE A 420 8.91 -16.25 12.46
CA ILE A 420 7.75 -15.47 12.91
C ILE A 420 6.62 -16.42 13.34
N GLU A 421 6.31 -17.41 12.50
CA GLU A 421 5.26 -18.39 12.79
C GLU A 421 5.57 -19.27 14.01
N GLU A 422 6.84 -19.62 14.24
CA GLU A 422 7.26 -20.30 15.47
C GLU A 422 7.00 -19.46 16.72
N ILE A 423 7.36 -18.16 16.68
CA ILE A 423 7.10 -17.23 17.79
C ILE A 423 5.60 -17.12 18.05
N ARG A 424 4.80 -16.93 16.99
CA ARG A 424 3.34 -16.80 17.07
C ARG A 424 2.69 -18.05 17.63
N LYS A 425 3.05 -19.24 17.16
CA LYS A 425 2.51 -20.52 17.66
C LYS A 425 2.78 -20.73 19.15
N ILE A 426 3.90 -20.19 19.67
CA ILE A 426 4.24 -20.27 21.09
C ILE A 426 3.47 -19.24 21.92
N LEU A 427 3.44 -17.98 21.49
CA LEU A 427 2.95 -16.86 22.31
C LEU A 427 1.45 -16.59 22.13
N SER A 428 0.93 -16.72 20.91
CA SER A 428 -0.47 -16.47 20.58
C SER A 428 -0.96 -17.37 19.44
N PRO A 429 -1.14 -18.68 19.68
CA PRO A 429 -1.45 -19.67 18.63
C PRO A 429 -2.77 -19.42 17.88
N GLN A 430 -3.68 -18.63 18.45
CA GLN A 430 -4.95 -18.26 17.83
C GLN A 430 -4.88 -16.99 16.96
N THR A 431 -3.82 -16.19 17.12
CA THR A 431 -3.59 -15.02 16.26
C THR A 431 -3.29 -15.49 14.85
N ARG A 432 -3.97 -14.94 13.87
CA ARG A 432 -3.75 -15.21 12.45
C ARG A 432 -2.58 -14.40 11.92
N THR A 433 -2.09 -14.74 10.73
CA THR A 433 -1.00 -14.00 10.08
C THR A 433 -1.37 -13.63 8.66
N THR A 434 -1.14 -12.36 8.30
CA THR A 434 -1.25 -11.88 6.92
C THR A 434 0.10 -11.32 6.47
N ILE A 435 0.46 -11.58 5.22
CA ILE A 435 1.43 -10.74 4.52
C ILE A 435 0.62 -9.74 3.75
N ASP A 436 0.46 -8.55 4.29
CA ASP A 436 -0.47 -7.54 3.79
C ASP A 436 0.03 -6.76 2.58
N GLU A 437 1.35 -6.57 2.50
CA GLU A 437 2.00 -5.94 1.37
C GLU A 437 3.07 -6.85 0.77
N LEU A 438 2.71 -7.55 -0.30
CA LEU A 438 3.65 -8.33 -1.09
C LEU A 438 3.82 -7.72 -2.47
N GLY A 439 5.04 -7.35 -2.84
CA GLY A 439 5.26 -6.68 -4.11
C GLY A 439 6.71 -6.63 -4.57
N ILE A 440 6.94 -5.75 -5.54
CA ILE A 440 8.26 -5.40 -6.06
C ILE A 440 8.34 -3.88 -6.06
N ILE A 441 9.44 -3.33 -5.56
CA ILE A 441 9.79 -1.92 -5.73
C ILE A 441 11.05 -1.87 -6.59
N LEU A 442 10.94 -1.25 -7.77
CA LEU A 442 12.05 -1.13 -8.71
C LEU A 442 12.79 0.20 -8.51
N PRO A 443 14.04 0.29 -8.98
CA PRO A 443 14.76 1.56 -9.01
C PRO A 443 13.93 2.65 -9.70
N ASP A 444 14.05 3.87 -9.20
CA ASP A 444 13.46 5.08 -9.78
C ASP A 444 11.93 5.13 -9.79
N ASP A 445 11.24 4.30 -9.01
CA ASP A 445 9.77 4.25 -8.96
C ASP A 445 9.11 5.60 -8.66
N ASN A 446 9.72 6.39 -7.78
CA ASN A 446 9.24 7.73 -7.43
C ASN A 446 10.03 8.85 -8.14
N THR A 447 10.73 8.53 -9.22
CA THR A 447 11.50 9.50 -10.02
C THR A 447 10.71 9.92 -11.27
N PRO A 448 10.41 11.22 -11.45
CA PRO A 448 9.81 11.73 -12.68
C PRO A 448 10.60 11.37 -13.94
N GLY A 449 9.90 10.97 -15.00
CA GLY A 449 10.52 10.59 -16.27
C GLY A 449 11.25 9.23 -16.29
N ALA A 450 11.09 8.40 -15.25
CA ALA A 450 11.65 7.04 -15.24
C ALA A 450 11.17 6.21 -16.46
N PRO A 451 12.02 5.33 -17.02
CA PRO A 451 11.64 4.48 -18.14
C PRO A 451 10.41 3.62 -17.86
N GLN A 452 9.59 3.40 -18.89
CA GLN A 452 8.46 2.49 -18.82
C GLN A 452 8.93 1.03 -18.73
N PHE A 453 8.12 0.18 -18.10
CA PHE A 453 8.41 -1.25 -17.99
C PHE A 453 8.18 -1.96 -19.33
N PRO A 454 9.07 -2.88 -19.76
CA PRO A 454 8.72 -3.80 -20.84
C PRO A 454 7.61 -4.74 -20.38
N MET A 455 6.78 -5.22 -21.31
CA MET A 455 5.57 -6.00 -21.00
C MET A 455 5.85 -7.22 -20.11
N VAL A 456 6.93 -7.95 -20.40
CA VAL A 456 7.39 -9.11 -19.61
C VAL A 456 7.64 -8.82 -18.12
N TYR A 457 7.80 -7.56 -17.71
CA TYR A 457 7.87 -7.18 -16.28
C TYR A 457 6.63 -7.62 -15.51
N TRP A 458 5.44 -7.41 -16.08
CA TRP A 458 4.20 -7.77 -15.42
C TRP A 458 4.11 -9.27 -15.18
N ASN A 459 4.69 -10.08 -16.08
CA ASN A 459 4.78 -11.52 -15.90
C ASN A 459 5.79 -11.91 -14.82
N ALA A 460 6.96 -11.28 -14.76
CA ALA A 460 7.93 -11.49 -13.68
C ALA A 460 7.32 -11.16 -12.30
N ALA A 461 6.60 -10.05 -12.20
CA ALA A 461 5.92 -9.64 -10.98
C ALA A 461 4.76 -10.57 -10.60
N ALA A 462 4.00 -11.04 -11.59
CA ALA A 462 2.94 -12.01 -11.37
C ALA A 462 3.46 -13.38 -10.92
N ALA A 463 4.56 -13.84 -11.53
CA ALA A 463 5.24 -15.08 -11.17
C ALA A 463 5.77 -15.04 -9.73
N LEU A 464 6.35 -13.91 -9.30
CA LEU A 464 6.77 -13.73 -7.91
C LEU A 464 5.58 -13.86 -6.96
N TYR A 465 4.47 -13.19 -7.23
CA TYR A 465 3.28 -13.24 -6.36
C TYR A 465 2.70 -14.65 -6.25
N ALA A 466 2.51 -15.34 -7.38
CA ALA A 466 2.04 -16.72 -7.38
C ALA A 466 3.00 -17.67 -6.64
N TYR A 467 4.31 -17.43 -6.77
CA TYR A 467 5.34 -18.20 -6.09
C TYR A 467 5.29 -17.96 -4.58
N ALA A 468 5.17 -16.70 -4.15
CA ALA A 468 5.03 -16.34 -2.76
C ALA A 468 3.78 -16.93 -2.11
N TRP A 469 2.62 -16.75 -2.73
CA TRP A 469 1.37 -17.34 -2.24
C TRP A 469 1.54 -18.86 -2.04
N ALA A 470 2.01 -19.59 -3.05
CA ALA A 470 2.10 -21.04 -2.97
C ALA A 470 3.17 -21.54 -1.98
N ARG A 471 4.34 -20.88 -1.92
CA ARG A 471 5.42 -21.25 -0.99
C ARG A 471 5.04 -21.01 0.46
N ILE A 472 4.47 -19.84 0.72
CA ILE A 472 4.16 -19.39 2.07
C ILE A 472 2.87 -20.05 2.58
N SER A 473 2.00 -20.54 1.69
CA SER A 473 0.82 -21.33 2.09
C SER A 473 1.17 -22.54 2.96
N ARG A 474 2.32 -23.17 2.69
CA ARG A 474 2.83 -24.30 3.49
C ARG A 474 3.19 -23.91 4.92
N GLN A 475 3.53 -22.64 5.16
CA GLN A 475 4.04 -22.14 6.44
C GLN A 475 2.90 -21.74 7.41
N GLY A 476 1.65 -21.76 6.94
CA GLY A 476 0.47 -21.52 7.76
C GLY A 476 -0.01 -20.07 7.79
N ILE A 477 0.40 -19.25 6.81
CA ILE A 477 -0.08 -17.87 6.65
C ILE A 477 -1.53 -17.88 6.17
N ASP A 478 -2.38 -17.05 6.76
CA ASP A 478 -3.81 -17.02 6.50
C ASP A 478 -4.16 -16.23 5.23
N VAL A 479 -3.49 -15.11 5.00
CA VAL A 479 -3.82 -14.15 3.95
C VAL A 479 -2.54 -13.60 3.32
N VAL A 480 -2.50 -13.51 1.99
CA VAL A 480 -1.38 -12.92 1.25
C VAL A 480 -1.93 -11.87 0.30
N GLY A 481 -1.61 -10.60 0.57
CA GLY A 481 -2.07 -9.43 -0.15
C GLY A 481 -1.03 -8.91 -1.15
N HIS A 482 -1.45 -8.72 -2.39
CA HIS A 482 -0.65 -8.00 -3.38
C HIS A 482 -0.64 -6.49 -3.08
N SER A 483 0.54 -5.89 -2.93
CA SER A 483 0.70 -4.44 -3.05
C SER A 483 0.91 -4.08 -4.53
N GLN A 484 0.09 -3.21 -5.15
CA GLN A 484 -1.23 -2.71 -4.73
C GLN A 484 -2.08 -2.49 -5.98
N LEU A 485 -3.40 -2.30 -5.83
CA LEU A 485 -4.33 -2.20 -6.95
C LEU A 485 -3.89 -1.15 -8.00
N VAL A 486 -3.44 0.03 -7.55
CA VAL A 486 -3.03 1.14 -8.43
C VAL A 486 -1.75 1.77 -7.93
N GLY A 487 -0.74 1.80 -8.79
CA GLY A 487 0.42 2.70 -8.73
C GLY A 487 0.58 3.34 -10.11
N TYR A 488 1.37 4.40 -10.23
CA TYR A 488 1.50 5.13 -11.51
C TYR A 488 2.81 5.93 -11.61
N PRO A 489 3.34 6.11 -12.83
CA PRO A 489 4.49 6.99 -13.08
C PRO A 489 4.03 8.45 -12.96
N GLU A 490 4.90 9.40 -13.26
CA GLU A 490 4.44 10.78 -13.43
C GLU A 490 3.33 10.86 -14.49
N LEU A 491 2.23 11.53 -14.16
CA LEU A 491 1.11 11.80 -15.08
C LEU A 491 0.95 13.32 -15.22
N PRO A 492 1.66 13.96 -16.18
CA PRO A 492 1.69 15.41 -16.31
C PRO A 492 0.32 16.05 -16.56
N ASP A 493 -0.52 15.39 -17.37
CA ASP A 493 -1.88 15.87 -17.70
C ASP A 493 -2.79 15.95 -16.47
N LEU A 494 -2.53 15.12 -15.45
CA LEU A 494 -3.26 15.09 -14.18
C LEU A 494 -2.50 15.80 -13.05
N GLN A 495 -1.29 16.32 -13.33
CA GLN A 495 -0.38 16.89 -12.33
C GLN A 495 -0.09 15.94 -11.16
N LEU A 496 0.03 14.64 -11.44
CA LEU A 496 0.32 13.63 -10.43
C LEU A 496 1.80 13.25 -10.47
N GLN A 497 2.45 13.33 -9.31
CA GLN A 497 3.80 12.81 -9.10
C GLN A 497 3.78 11.28 -9.08
N PRO A 498 4.87 10.61 -9.48
CA PRO A 498 4.91 9.16 -9.48
C PRO A 498 4.65 8.59 -8.08
N GLN A 499 3.93 7.47 -8.03
CA GLN A 499 3.65 6.70 -6.83
C GLN A 499 3.82 5.22 -7.20
N PHE A 500 4.97 4.65 -6.83
CA PHE A 500 5.32 3.22 -6.97
C PHE A 500 4.66 2.49 -8.16
N PRO A 501 4.94 2.86 -9.42
CA PRO A 501 4.32 2.24 -10.59
C PRO A 501 4.57 0.72 -10.70
N SER A 502 5.67 0.21 -10.17
CA SER A 502 6.02 -1.23 -10.17
C SER A 502 5.00 -2.09 -9.42
N VAL A 503 4.33 -1.53 -8.40
CA VAL A 503 3.35 -2.25 -7.60
C VAL A 503 1.98 -2.34 -8.26
N ALA A 504 1.72 -1.61 -9.35
CA ALA A 504 0.38 -1.54 -9.96
C ALA A 504 -0.17 -2.89 -10.48
N LEU A 505 -1.38 -3.24 -10.06
CA LEU A 505 -2.13 -4.37 -10.64
C LEU A 505 -2.91 -3.95 -11.89
N LEU A 506 -3.26 -2.67 -12.00
CA LEU A 506 -3.99 -2.12 -13.14
C LEU A 506 -3.11 -1.15 -13.95
N ASN A 507 -3.37 -1.08 -15.25
CA ASN A 507 -2.87 -0.04 -16.11
C ASN A 507 -3.43 1.31 -15.64
N TRP A 508 -2.56 2.21 -15.21
CA TRP A 508 -2.91 3.53 -14.68
C TRP A 508 -3.55 4.51 -15.68
N THR A 509 -3.61 4.16 -16.97
CA THR A 509 -4.25 4.97 -18.01
C THR A 509 -5.60 4.40 -18.46
N THR A 510 -5.72 3.06 -18.54
CA THR A 510 -6.92 2.40 -19.09
C THR A 510 -7.76 1.70 -18.04
N GLY A 511 -7.20 1.40 -16.86
CA GLY A 511 -7.80 0.53 -15.85
C GLY A 511 -7.77 -0.96 -16.21
N GLU A 512 -7.16 -1.37 -17.32
CA GLU A 512 -7.03 -2.79 -17.70
C GLU A 512 -6.09 -3.54 -16.74
N GLY A 513 -6.37 -4.82 -16.48
CA GLY A 513 -5.55 -5.64 -15.60
C GLY A 513 -4.17 -5.96 -16.19
N THR A 514 -3.11 -5.79 -15.41
CA THR A 514 -1.78 -6.34 -15.74
C THR A 514 -1.76 -7.85 -15.52
N ALA A 515 -0.68 -8.53 -15.93
CA ALA A 515 -0.51 -9.95 -15.60
C ALA A 515 -0.58 -10.23 -14.09
N LYS A 516 -0.27 -9.25 -13.22
CA LYS A 516 -0.45 -9.35 -11.76
C LYS A 516 -1.93 -9.51 -11.41
N TYR A 517 -2.78 -8.61 -11.88
CA TYR A 517 -4.24 -8.69 -11.68
C TYR A 517 -4.83 -10.00 -12.18
N TRP A 518 -4.49 -10.39 -13.42
CA TRP A 518 -5.04 -11.61 -14.00
C TRP A 518 -4.53 -12.88 -13.31
N THR A 519 -3.31 -12.86 -12.76
CA THR A 519 -2.79 -13.99 -11.97
C THR A 519 -3.48 -14.09 -10.62
N SER A 520 -3.70 -12.97 -9.94
CA SER A 520 -4.50 -12.95 -8.72
C SER A 520 -5.91 -13.46 -8.98
N LYS A 521 -6.55 -13.02 -10.08
CA LYS A 521 -7.87 -13.51 -10.48
C LYS A 521 -7.88 -15.01 -10.77
N LEU A 522 -6.91 -15.49 -11.55
CA LEU A 522 -6.75 -16.91 -11.85
C LEU A 522 -6.62 -17.75 -10.58
N LEU A 523 -5.81 -17.31 -9.61
CA LEU A 523 -5.66 -17.99 -8.33
C LEU A 523 -6.96 -17.98 -7.53
N ILE A 524 -7.59 -16.81 -7.35
CA ILE A 524 -8.86 -16.65 -6.61
C ILE A 524 -9.98 -17.54 -7.19
N GLU A 525 -10.11 -17.58 -8.51
CA GLU A 525 -11.14 -18.41 -9.17
C GLU A 525 -10.80 -19.91 -9.19
N THR A 526 -9.51 -20.26 -9.08
CA THR A 526 -9.06 -21.64 -9.04
C THR A 526 -9.24 -22.24 -7.66
N VAL A 527 -8.76 -21.60 -6.62
CA VAL A 527 -8.64 -22.20 -5.28
C VAL A 527 -10.00 -22.40 -4.62
N ASP A 528 -10.19 -23.53 -3.94
CA ASP A 528 -11.33 -23.77 -3.07
C ASP A 528 -10.83 -23.85 -1.62
N ILE A 529 -10.68 -22.68 -0.97
CA ILE A 529 -10.08 -22.55 0.35
C ILE A 529 -10.83 -23.40 1.39
N GLY A 530 -10.07 -24.19 2.15
CA GLY A 530 -10.60 -25.14 3.14
C GLY A 530 -11.12 -26.46 2.55
N ASN A 531 -11.08 -26.63 1.23
CA ASN A 531 -11.49 -27.86 0.54
C ASN A 531 -10.38 -28.44 -0.35
N ASP A 532 -9.51 -27.58 -0.86
CA ASP A 532 -8.27 -27.99 -1.54
C ASP A 532 -7.20 -28.36 -0.50
N GLN A 533 -6.48 -29.44 -0.79
CA GLN A 533 -5.29 -29.87 -0.06
C GLN A 533 -4.12 -30.01 -1.02
N ALA A 534 -2.94 -29.58 -0.61
CA ALA A 534 -1.71 -29.80 -1.34
C ALA A 534 -1.27 -31.28 -1.25
N VAL A 535 -0.67 -31.78 -2.33
CA VAL A 535 -0.08 -33.13 -2.39
C VAL A 535 1.41 -33.05 -2.69
N VAL A 536 2.15 -34.11 -2.33
CA VAL A 536 3.59 -34.16 -2.58
C VAL A 536 3.86 -34.05 -4.08
N THR A 537 4.63 -33.02 -4.45
CA THR A 537 5.00 -32.66 -5.81
C THR A 537 6.52 -32.53 -5.87
N GLU A 538 7.16 -33.37 -6.68
CA GLU A 538 8.61 -33.43 -6.83
C GLU A 538 9.00 -33.04 -8.27
N THR A 539 10.23 -32.52 -8.44
CA THR A 539 10.72 -32.16 -9.77
C THR A 539 12.17 -32.58 -9.98
N THR A 540 12.58 -32.75 -11.24
CA THR A 540 14.01 -32.93 -11.58
C THR A 540 14.82 -31.64 -11.49
N ASP A 541 14.18 -30.48 -11.29
CA ASP A 541 14.83 -29.23 -10.91
C ASP A 541 15.12 -29.24 -9.40
N LEU A 542 16.10 -30.04 -8.99
CA LEU A 542 16.35 -30.37 -7.57
C LEU A 542 16.66 -29.16 -6.69
N GLN A 543 17.19 -28.07 -7.27
CA GLN A 543 17.43 -26.81 -6.54
C GLN A 543 16.25 -25.83 -6.66
N GLY A 544 15.22 -26.21 -7.42
CA GLY A 544 14.06 -25.38 -7.72
C GLY A 544 14.45 -24.04 -8.30
N GLN A 545 15.51 -23.94 -9.11
CA GLN A 545 16.00 -22.63 -9.60
C GLN A 545 15.24 -22.15 -10.84
N ASN A 546 14.66 -23.08 -11.57
CA ASN A 546 14.11 -22.85 -12.90
C ASN A 546 12.59 -22.76 -12.86
N ILE A 547 11.94 -23.67 -12.13
CA ILE A 547 10.48 -23.65 -11.96
C ILE A 547 10.09 -23.78 -10.50
N PHE A 548 8.83 -23.45 -10.23
CA PHE A 548 8.11 -23.94 -9.06
C PHE A 548 6.88 -24.70 -9.52
N SER A 549 6.51 -25.77 -8.81
CA SER A 549 5.27 -26.49 -9.05
C SER A 549 4.66 -27.01 -7.76
N GLN A 550 3.34 -26.92 -7.65
CA GLN A 550 2.57 -27.49 -6.53
C GLN A 550 1.24 -28.04 -7.07
N ALA A 551 0.95 -29.30 -6.75
CA ALA A 551 -0.31 -29.94 -7.07
C ALA A 551 -1.28 -29.94 -5.89
N PHE A 552 -2.57 -29.92 -6.20
CA PHE A 552 -3.66 -29.86 -5.25
C PHE A 552 -4.80 -30.82 -5.63
N ILE A 553 -5.48 -31.33 -4.61
CA ILE A 553 -6.71 -32.10 -4.73
C ILE A 553 -7.83 -31.36 -4.00
N GLY A 554 -8.92 -31.13 -4.71
CA GLY A 554 -10.14 -30.56 -4.15
C GLY A 554 -11.27 -31.56 -4.00
N LYS A 555 -12.46 -31.05 -3.68
CA LYS A 555 -13.71 -31.83 -3.64
C LYS A 555 -13.96 -32.62 -4.91
N ASN A 556 -14.61 -33.78 -4.76
CA ASN A 556 -14.99 -34.68 -5.85
C ASN A 556 -13.81 -35.16 -6.71
N GLY A 557 -12.59 -35.20 -6.16
CA GLY A 557 -11.40 -35.64 -6.89
C GLY A 557 -10.92 -34.65 -7.95
N ARG A 558 -11.33 -33.37 -7.84
CA ARG A 558 -10.75 -32.29 -8.65
C ARG A 558 -9.24 -32.26 -8.43
N ARG A 559 -8.46 -32.27 -9.51
CA ARG A 559 -6.99 -32.26 -9.46
C ARG A 559 -6.46 -31.11 -10.31
N TRP A 560 -5.54 -30.34 -9.75
CA TRP A 560 -4.91 -29.25 -10.48
C TRP A 560 -3.46 -29.02 -10.05
N VAL A 561 -2.66 -28.42 -10.93
CA VAL A 561 -1.23 -28.16 -10.71
C VAL A 561 -0.93 -26.71 -11.07
N LEU A 562 -0.35 -25.96 -10.14
CA LEU A 562 0.27 -24.66 -10.41
C LEU A 562 1.71 -24.88 -10.87
N ILE A 563 2.11 -24.25 -11.98
CA ILE A 563 3.49 -24.23 -12.46
C ILE A 563 3.91 -22.80 -12.76
N ILE A 564 5.08 -22.41 -12.29
CA ILE A 564 5.64 -21.07 -12.44
C ILE A 564 7.03 -21.18 -13.05
N ASN A 565 7.27 -20.47 -14.15
CA ASN A 565 8.61 -20.28 -14.69
C ASN A 565 9.32 -19.14 -13.93
N LYS A 566 10.52 -19.40 -13.40
CA LYS A 566 11.31 -18.42 -12.63
C LYS A 566 12.44 -17.76 -13.45
N ARG A 567 12.48 -18.03 -14.76
CA ARG A 567 13.56 -17.64 -15.66
C ARG A 567 13.08 -16.70 -16.77
N TYR A 568 13.98 -15.82 -17.21
CA TYR A 568 13.81 -15.03 -18.42
C TYR A 568 14.18 -15.88 -19.66
N GLY A 569 13.39 -16.90 -19.92
CA GLY A 569 13.58 -17.82 -21.05
C GLY A 569 12.52 -18.91 -21.07
N ASN A 570 12.40 -19.62 -22.20
CA ASN A 570 11.47 -20.74 -22.32
C ASN A 570 11.97 -21.95 -21.54
N ILE A 571 11.06 -22.61 -20.83
CA ILE A 571 11.33 -23.86 -20.11
C ILE A 571 10.36 -24.93 -20.59
N ASP A 572 10.89 -26.10 -20.94
CA ASP A 572 10.08 -27.27 -21.18
C ASP A 572 9.91 -28.09 -19.90
N VAL A 573 8.67 -28.43 -19.58
CA VAL A 573 8.31 -29.32 -18.48
C VAL A 573 7.58 -30.54 -19.01
N PHE A 574 7.72 -31.67 -18.32
CA PHE A 574 6.97 -32.89 -18.59
C PHE A 574 6.10 -33.21 -17.37
N LEU A 575 4.77 -33.15 -17.53
CA LEU A 575 3.79 -33.45 -16.51
C LEU A 575 3.00 -34.71 -16.89
N PRO A 576 3.29 -35.88 -16.30
CA PRO A 576 2.59 -37.12 -16.62
C PRO A 576 1.08 -37.03 -16.35
N GLY A 577 0.28 -37.54 -17.29
CA GLY A 577 -1.17 -37.68 -17.13
C GLY A 577 -1.99 -36.40 -17.34
N CYS A 578 -1.38 -35.30 -17.80
CA CYS A 578 -2.10 -34.05 -18.07
C CYS A 578 -2.76 -34.01 -19.46
N THR A 579 -2.47 -34.95 -20.37
CA THR A 579 -3.11 -35.02 -21.70
C THR A 579 -4.64 -35.11 -21.59
N GLY A 580 -5.33 -34.25 -22.32
CA GLY A 580 -6.79 -34.05 -22.24
C GLY A 580 -7.23 -33.11 -21.10
N GLY A 581 -6.30 -32.66 -20.26
CA GLY A 581 -6.51 -31.60 -19.27
C GLY A 581 -6.57 -30.21 -19.90
N ARG A 582 -6.97 -29.22 -19.11
CA ARG A 582 -7.02 -27.82 -19.52
C ARG A 582 -5.92 -27.04 -18.81
N MET A 583 -5.16 -26.25 -19.56
CA MET A 583 -4.17 -25.33 -19.02
C MET A 583 -4.64 -23.89 -19.24
N GLN A 584 -4.66 -23.12 -18.17
CA GLN A 584 -4.81 -21.67 -18.20
C GLN A 584 -3.43 -21.05 -17.95
N ILE A 585 -2.96 -20.21 -18.87
CA ILE A 585 -1.60 -19.64 -18.82
C ILE A 585 -1.62 -18.12 -18.97
N ILE A 586 -0.86 -17.45 -18.11
CA ILE A 586 -0.58 -16.02 -18.18
C ILE A 586 0.89 -15.85 -18.54
N ASN A 587 1.14 -15.22 -19.68
CA ASN A 587 2.48 -14.93 -20.18
C ASN A 587 2.48 -13.59 -20.95
N GLU A 588 3.60 -13.24 -21.57
CA GLU A 588 3.71 -11.95 -22.27
C GLU A 588 2.68 -11.81 -23.41
N ALA A 589 2.26 -12.92 -24.04
CA ALA A 589 1.25 -12.91 -25.10
C ALA A 589 -0.16 -12.60 -24.58
N SER A 590 -0.42 -12.77 -23.28
CA SER A 590 -1.67 -12.33 -22.65
C SER A 590 -1.81 -10.80 -22.61
N GLY A 591 -0.70 -10.05 -22.61
CA GLY A 591 -0.72 -8.59 -22.48
C GLY A 591 -1.48 -8.12 -21.23
N PHE A 592 -2.45 -7.22 -21.42
CA PHE A 592 -3.40 -6.78 -20.39
C PHE A 592 -4.70 -7.60 -20.34
N GLY A 593 -4.72 -8.76 -21.00
CA GLY A 593 -5.87 -9.66 -21.08
C GLY A 593 -5.79 -10.85 -20.11
N PRO A 594 -6.88 -11.61 -19.96
CA PRO A 594 -6.95 -12.78 -19.08
C PRO A 594 -6.02 -13.91 -19.52
N ALA A 595 -5.94 -14.94 -18.67
CA ALA A 595 -5.24 -16.18 -19.01
C ALA A 595 -5.75 -16.78 -20.32
N THR A 596 -4.84 -17.27 -21.16
CA THR A 596 -5.21 -18.06 -22.34
C THR A 596 -5.49 -19.49 -21.90
N GLU A 597 -6.59 -20.09 -22.38
CA GLU A 597 -6.92 -21.48 -22.10
C GLU A 597 -6.58 -22.37 -23.31
N VAL A 598 -5.94 -23.51 -23.04
CA VAL A 598 -5.60 -24.53 -24.05
C VAL A 598 -5.87 -25.94 -23.51
N THR A 599 -6.32 -26.83 -24.38
CA THR A 599 -6.36 -28.28 -24.08
C THR A 599 -4.97 -28.88 -24.32
N LEU A 600 -4.49 -29.67 -23.37
CA LEU A 600 -3.17 -30.29 -23.45
C LEU A 600 -3.23 -31.56 -24.30
N GLU A 601 -2.62 -31.53 -25.48
CA GLU A 601 -2.52 -32.71 -26.36
C GLU A 601 -1.35 -33.63 -26.00
N LEU A 602 -0.35 -33.09 -25.30
CA LEU A 602 0.88 -33.78 -24.92
C LEU A 602 1.19 -33.52 -23.45
N SER A 603 1.94 -34.43 -22.84
CA SER A 603 2.47 -34.25 -21.48
C SER A 603 3.64 -33.25 -21.41
N ARG A 604 4.22 -32.87 -22.56
CA ARG A 604 5.28 -31.86 -22.65
C ARG A 604 4.67 -30.48 -22.85
N ILE A 605 5.05 -29.54 -22.01
CA ILE A 605 4.52 -28.17 -21.97
C ILE A 605 5.70 -27.21 -22.03
N THR A 606 5.62 -26.20 -22.89
CA THR A 606 6.61 -25.12 -22.95
C THR A 606 6.04 -23.88 -22.26
N LEU A 607 6.71 -23.45 -21.20
CA LEU A 607 6.41 -22.23 -20.46
C LEU A 607 7.33 -21.12 -20.96
N SER A 608 6.76 -20.01 -21.45
CA SER A 608 7.54 -18.83 -21.79
C SER A 608 8.04 -18.10 -20.54
N ALA A 609 8.93 -17.13 -20.75
CA ALA A 609 9.57 -16.36 -19.67
C ALA A 609 8.54 -15.89 -18.63
N PHE A 610 8.82 -16.21 -17.36
CA PHE A 610 7.98 -15.87 -16.21
C PHE A 610 6.49 -16.25 -16.32
N ALA A 611 6.15 -17.25 -17.14
CA ALA A 611 4.77 -17.69 -17.26
C ALA A 611 4.25 -18.32 -15.96
N VAL A 612 2.99 -18.04 -15.65
CA VAL A 612 2.22 -18.71 -14.59
C VAL A 612 1.14 -19.55 -15.25
N ALA A 613 1.09 -20.84 -14.94
CA ALA A 613 0.15 -21.79 -15.51
C ALA A 613 -0.59 -22.57 -14.43
N VAL A 614 -1.91 -22.68 -14.57
CA VAL A 614 -2.76 -23.59 -13.80
C VAL A 614 -3.25 -24.69 -14.73
N ILE A 615 -2.97 -25.94 -14.39
CA ILE A 615 -3.35 -27.11 -15.17
C ILE A 615 -4.41 -27.89 -14.40
N HIS A 616 -5.62 -27.95 -14.94
CA HIS A 616 -6.67 -28.84 -14.48
C HIS A 616 -6.47 -30.22 -15.12
N MET A 617 -6.19 -31.22 -14.29
CA MET A 617 -5.95 -32.58 -14.75
C MET A 617 -7.25 -33.20 -15.28
N PRO A 618 -7.17 -34.08 -16.30
CA PRO A 618 -8.34 -34.83 -16.73
C PRO A 618 -8.87 -35.73 -15.61
N PRO A 619 -10.16 -36.17 -15.69
CA PRO A 619 -10.70 -37.19 -14.80
C PRO A 619 -9.82 -38.44 -14.79
N ASP A 620 -9.70 -39.11 -13.64
CA ASP A 620 -8.96 -40.37 -13.57
C ASP A 620 -9.74 -41.46 -14.30
N ASN A 621 -9.29 -41.84 -15.49
CA ASN A 621 -9.92 -42.90 -16.29
C ASN A 621 -9.53 -44.32 -15.83
N ARG A 622 -8.89 -44.47 -14.67
CA ARG A 622 -8.61 -45.77 -14.04
C ARG A 622 -9.86 -46.24 -13.29
N ASN A 623 -10.80 -46.83 -14.06
CA ASN A 623 -11.79 -47.78 -13.54
C ASN A 623 -11.17 -49.16 -13.36
#